data_AF-A0A150HAT5-F1
#
_entry.id   AF-A0A150HAT5-F1
#
_cell.length_a   1.000
_cell.length_b   1.000
_cell.length_c   1.000
_cell.angle_alpha   90.00
_cell.angle_beta   90.00
_cell.angle_gamma   90.00
#
_symmetry.space_group_name_H-M   'P 1'
#
loop_
_entity.id
_entity.type
_entity.pdbx_description
1 polymer ?
#
loop_
_entity_poly.entity_id
_entity_poly.type
_entity_poly.pdbx_seq_one_letter_code
_entity_poly.pdbx_strand_id
1 'polypeptide(L)'
;MSTHTPQSFQFRAERPDKSDASSLDFTTQAVHVGTEGPRVAAYPPEFQKWGHLRFSVGLEAAEDIIGDLAAALDATFGPVS
;
A
#
# COMPACT_ATOMS: atom_id res chain seq x y z
N MET A 1 -11.26 -20.46 -11.69
CA MET A 1 -10.40 -19.51 -12.44
C MET A 1 -10.79 -18.11 -11.98
N SER A 2 -10.17 -17.58 -10.92
CA SER A 2 -10.49 -16.23 -10.43
C SER A 2 -9.66 -15.21 -11.19
N THR A 3 -10.33 -14.41 -12.02
CA THR A 3 -9.75 -13.27 -12.71
C THR A 3 -9.37 -12.20 -11.69
N HIS A 4 -8.09 -12.13 -11.33
CA HIS A 4 -7.54 -10.95 -10.69
C HIS A 4 -7.58 -9.82 -11.72
N THR A 5 -8.53 -8.91 -11.57
CA THR A 5 -8.50 -7.63 -12.29
C THR A 5 -7.28 -6.88 -11.78
N PRO A 6 -6.26 -6.60 -12.62
CA PRO A 6 -5.17 -5.74 -12.20
C PRO A 6 -5.76 -4.36 -11.90
N GLN A 7 -5.60 -3.88 -10.67
CA GLN A 7 -5.96 -2.50 -10.34
C GLN A 7 -5.06 -1.60 -11.20
N SER A 8 -5.70 -0.86 -12.09
CA SER A 8 -5.04 0.08 -12.98
C SER A 8 -4.34 1.14 -12.15
N PHE A 9 -3.02 1.26 -12.33
CA PHE A 9 -2.31 2.49 -11.97
C PHE A 9 -3.07 3.63 -12.65
N GLN A 10 -3.75 4.48 -11.87
CA GLN A 10 -4.41 5.65 -12.42
C GLN A 10 -3.31 6.59 -12.92
N PHE A 11 -3.02 6.50 -14.22
CA PHE A 11 -2.13 7.44 -14.87
C PHE A 11 -2.78 8.81 -14.80
N ARG A 12 -2.22 9.67 -13.97
CA ARG A 12 -2.71 11.02 -13.84
C ARG A 12 -2.11 11.88 -14.96
N ALA A 13 -2.99 12.45 -15.79
CA ALA A 13 -2.60 13.18 -16.99
C ALA A 13 -1.77 14.45 -16.70
N GLU A 14 -1.91 15.03 -15.50
CA GLU A 14 -1.25 16.27 -15.10
C GLU A 14 -0.54 16.11 -13.74
N ARG A 15 0.64 16.73 -13.59
CA ARG A 15 1.37 16.68 -12.32
C ARG A 15 0.53 17.35 -11.21
N PRO A 16 0.49 16.76 -10.01
CA PRO A 16 -0.07 17.40 -8.83
C PRO A 16 0.53 18.76 -8.52
N ASP A 17 -0.33 19.72 -8.18
CA ASP A 17 0.05 20.96 -7.51
C ASP A 17 0.22 20.67 -6.01
N LYS A 18 1.44 20.82 -5.50
CA LYS A 18 1.72 20.54 -4.09
C LYS A 18 1.05 21.54 -3.13
N SER A 19 0.59 22.69 -3.62
CA SER A 19 -0.12 23.70 -2.83
C SER A 19 -1.63 23.44 -2.72
N ASP A 20 -2.18 22.58 -3.57
CA ASP A 20 -3.59 22.16 -3.52
C ASP A 20 -3.69 20.69 -3.11
N ALA A 21 -4.16 20.46 -1.88
CA ALA A 21 -4.29 19.13 -1.29
C ALA A 21 -5.27 18.22 -2.05
N SER A 22 -6.33 18.77 -2.66
CA SER A 22 -7.25 17.96 -3.47
C SER A 22 -6.56 17.42 -4.71
N SER A 23 -5.58 18.16 -5.21
CA SER A 23 -4.71 17.72 -6.28
C SER A 23 -3.65 16.71 -5.78
N LEU A 24 -3.59 16.31 -4.53
CA LEU A 24 -2.71 15.21 -4.09
C LEU A 24 -3.47 13.90 -3.88
N ASP A 25 -4.77 13.88 -4.16
CA ASP A 25 -5.61 12.72 -3.88
C ASP A 25 -5.31 11.51 -4.79
N PHE A 26 -5.26 10.33 -4.18
CA PHE A 26 -5.13 9.01 -4.79
C PHE A 26 -5.58 7.96 -3.76
N THR A 27 -5.95 6.77 -4.21
CA THR A 27 -6.34 5.70 -3.28
C THR A 27 -5.13 4.98 -2.68
N THR A 28 -5.22 4.61 -1.40
CA THR A 28 -4.22 3.90 -0.63
C THR A 28 -3.84 2.61 -1.33
N GLN A 29 -2.53 2.38 -1.44
CA GLN A 29 -1.94 1.25 -2.18
C GLN A 29 -0.88 0.55 -1.35
N ALA A 30 -0.83 -0.76 -1.44
CA ALA A 30 0.19 -1.60 -0.82
C ALA A 30 1.02 -2.33 -1.88
N VAL A 31 2.35 -2.33 -1.72
CA VAL A 31 3.26 -3.10 -2.57
C VAL A 31 4.15 -3.96 -1.68
N HIS A 32 4.27 -5.24 -2.02
CA HIS A 32 5.28 -6.11 -1.42
C HIS A 32 6.66 -5.81 -2.03
N VAL A 33 7.59 -5.40 -1.17
CA VAL A 33 8.99 -5.20 -1.50
C VAL A 33 9.76 -6.46 -1.08
N GLY A 34 10.29 -7.18 -2.07
CA GLY A 34 11.08 -8.38 -1.84
C GLY A 34 12.44 -8.13 -1.21
N THR A 35 13.23 -9.20 -1.10
CA THR A 35 14.50 -9.25 -0.37
C THR A 35 15.73 -9.02 -1.25
N GLU A 36 15.54 -8.60 -2.50
CA GLU A 36 16.61 -8.43 -3.47
C GLU A 36 16.90 -6.96 -3.80
N GLY A 37 18.14 -6.70 -4.19
CA GLY A 37 18.59 -5.40 -4.70
C GLY A 37 19.40 -4.58 -3.69
N PRO A 38 20.07 -3.52 -4.18
CA PRO A 38 21.10 -2.80 -3.42
C PRO A 38 20.56 -2.07 -2.18
N ARG A 39 19.26 -1.71 -2.15
CA ARG A 39 18.66 -1.06 -0.98
C ARG A 39 18.44 -2.01 0.19
N VAL A 40 18.30 -3.32 -0.07
CA VAL A 40 17.95 -4.29 0.98
C VAL A 40 19.03 -4.40 2.04
N ALA A 41 20.30 -4.23 1.66
CA ALA A 41 21.42 -4.23 2.61
C ALA A 41 21.30 -3.16 3.71
N ALA A 42 20.50 -2.11 3.50
CA ALA A 42 20.26 -1.05 4.48
C ALA A 42 18.99 -1.28 5.33
N TYR A 43 18.19 -2.30 5.05
CA TYR A 43 16.95 -2.57 5.79
C TYR A 43 17.21 -3.37 7.08
N PRO A 44 16.28 -3.33 8.06
CA PRO A 44 16.33 -4.21 9.23
C PRO A 44 16.43 -5.71 8.85
N PRO A 45 17.07 -6.56 9.67
CA PRO A 45 17.29 -7.97 9.37
C PRO A 45 16.01 -8.74 8.98
N GLU A 46 14.89 -8.43 9.63
CA GLU A 46 13.59 -9.05 9.37
C GLU A 46 13.11 -8.75 7.95
N PHE A 47 13.34 -7.53 7.45
CA PHE A 47 12.96 -7.12 6.11
C PHE A 47 13.91 -7.67 5.05
N GLN A 48 15.18 -7.89 5.40
CA GLN A 48 16.11 -8.62 4.53
C GLN A 48 15.70 -10.09 4.39
N LYS A 49 15.11 -10.67 5.44
CA LYS A 49 14.69 -12.08 5.46
C LYS A 49 13.34 -12.30 4.77
N TRP A 50 12.36 -11.45 5.02
CA TRP A 50 10.97 -11.67 4.62
C TRP A 50 10.41 -10.66 3.63
N GLY A 51 11.15 -9.59 3.33
CA GLY A 51 10.59 -8.43 2.64
C GLY A 51 9.72 -7.58 3.56
N HIS A 52 8.99 -6.63 2.97
CA HIS A 52 8.03 -5.80 3.71
C HIS A 52 6.93 -5.26 2.78
N LEU A 53 5.79 -4.91 3.36
CA LEU A 53 4.77 -4.13 2.67
C LEU A 53 5.11 -2.64 2.78
N ARG A 54 5.08 -1.93 1.64
CA ARG A 54 5.15 -0.48 1.60
C ARG A 54 3.79 0.07 1.24
N PHE A 55 3.27 0.95 2.09
CA PHE A 55 2.04 1.67 1.85
C PHE A 55 2.31 3.06 1.28
N SER A 56 1.55 3.40 0.23
CA SER A 56 1.31 4.79 -0.16
C SER A 56 -0.08 5.12 0.34
N VAL A 57 -0.19 5.96 1.37
CA VAL A 57 -1.47 6.32 2.00
C VAL A 57 -2.03 7.56 1.31
N GLY A 58 -3.27 7.45 0.82
CA GLY A 58 -4.01 8.51 0.17
C GLY A 58 -4.62 9.52 1.13
N LEU A 59 -5.55 10.34 0.62
CA LEU A 59 -6.29 11.34 1.40
C LEU A 59 -7.74 10.90 1.68
N GLU A 60 -8.01 9.60 1.69
CA GLU A 60 -9.34 9.06 1.97
C GLU A 60 -9.76 9.28 3.43
N ALA A 61 -11.03 8.97 3.74
CA ALA A 61 -11.47 8.91 5.12
C ALA A 61 -10.65 7.86 5.88
N ALA A 62 -10.14 8.24 7.05
CA ALA A 62 -9.25 7.37 7.82
C ALA A 62 -9.94 6.06 8.22
N GLU A 63 -11.25 6.12 8.46
CA GLU A 63 -12.09 4.99 8.83
C GLU A 63 -12.15 3.92 7.74
N ASP A 64 -12.15 4.33 6.47
CA ASP A 64 -12.14 3.41 5.33
C ASP A 64 -10.80 2.69 5.22
N ILE A 65 -9.69 3.42 5.37
CA ILE A 65 -8.34 2.84 5.36
C ILE A 65 -8.16 1.85 6.51
N ILE A 66 -8.60 2.22 7.71
CA ILE A 66 -8.53 1.35 8.89
C ILE A 66 -9.41 0.10 8.69
N GLY A 67 -10.63 0.27 8.16
CA GLY A 67 -11.56 -0.83 7.89
C GLY A 67 -10.99 -1.84 6.89
N ASP A 68 -10.41 -1.36 5.79
CA ASP A 68 -9.78 -2.22 4.78
C ASP A 68 -8.58 -2.97 5.34
N LEU A 69 -7.71 -2.29 6.10
CA LEU A 69 -6.56 -2.94 6.74
C LEU A 69 -6.98 -3.96 7.78
N ALA A 70 -7.99 -3.65 8.61
CA ALA A 70 -8.53 -4.58 9.59
C ALA A 70 -9.09 -5.84 8.91
N ALA A 71 -9.90 -5.68 7.86
CA ALA A 71 -10.45 -6.80 7.11
C ALA A 71 -9.36 -7.67 6.47
N ALA A 72 -8.30 -7.06 5.92
CA ALA A 72 -7.17 -7.77 5.35
C ALA A 72 -6.35 -8.54 6.41
N LEU A 73 -6.14 -7.93 7.58
CA LEU A 73 -5.47 -8.58 8.72
C LEU A 73 -6.31 -9.73 9.27
N ASP A 74 -7.61 -9.55 9.44
CA ASP A 74 -8.55 -10.58 9.89
C ASP A 74 -8.58 -11.75 8.89
N ALA A 75 -8.58 -11.48 7.58
CA ALA A 75 -8.51 -12.52 6.56
C ALA A 75 -7.20 -13.33 6.60
N THR A 76 -6.11 -12.72 7.10
CA THR A 76 -4.78 -13.34 7.16
C THR A 76 -4.54 -14.09 8.46
N PHE A 77 -4.96 -13.53 9.60
CA PHE A 77 -4.63 -14.00 10.94
C PHE A 77 -5.85 -14.46 11.76
N GLY A 78 -7.06 -14.26 11.24
CA GLY A 78 -8.30 -14.41 11.98
C GLY A 78 -8.68 -13.14 12.76
N PRO A 79 -9.96 -13.00 13.16
CA PRO A 79 -10.44 -11.83 13.89
C PRO A 79 -9.80 -11.72 15.27
N VAL A 80 -9.37 -10.51 15.62
CA VAL A 80 -8.92 -10.18 16.98
C VAL A 80 -10.10 -10.28 17.95
N SER A 81 -9.97 -11.12 18.98
CA SER A 81 -10.96 -11.30 20.05
C SER A 81 -10.92 -10.19 21.11
#